data_AF-A0A834CMH9-F1
#
_entry.id   AF-A0A834CMH9-F1
#
_cell.length_a   1.000
_cell.length_b   1.000
_cell.length_c   1.000
_cell.angle_alpha   90.00
_cell.angle_beta   90.00
_cell.angle_gamma   90.00
#
_symmetry.space_group_name_H-M   'P 1'
#
loop_
_entity.id
_entity.type
_entity.pdbx_description
1 polymer ?
#
loop_
_entity_poly.entity_id
_entity_poly.type
_entity_poly.pdbx_seq_one_letter_code
_entity_poly.pdbx_strand_id
1 'polypeptide(L)'
;MGIVREAYVEDLLQALTKTDMGQGKRRGEDKKAFSFDITPDHRYLSFQKISNNITMHLGSVELQQAPDPVELTRGMIAQSLQRSTDLEAENSVLSAENHRLRGDHLRIVKELEQQVQDKEKLEMELYRRFVMVMNEKKAKIRSLQDAVRQLSCSDEDGGREEERQRPKEPAQDEDDCWNRREQTVQSLHPSQEPTILITGRNLVSHGIPVHPSFSDDQEISEESRQMDSLLDTSNLESSENR
;
A
#
# COMPACT_ATOMS: atom_id res chain seq x y z
N MET A 1 19.61 -39.59 -32.13
CA MET A 1 19.82 -38.55 -31.10
C MET A 1 19.29 -39.06 -29.78
N GLY A 2 20.11 -39.20 -28.74
CA GLY A 2 19.67 -39.61 -27.39
C GLY A 2 18.97 -38.48 -26.62
N ILE A 3 18.30 -37.57 -27.33
CA ILE A 3 17.68 -36.35 -26.80
C ILE A 3 16.17 -36.55 -26.87
N VAL A 4 15.48 -36.12 -25.82
CA VAL A 4 14.01 -36.10 -25.76
C VAL A 4 13.47 -35.21 -26.87
N ARG A 5 12.45 -35.69 -27.59
CA ARG A 5 11.92 -35.02 -28.78
C ARG A 5 11.51 -33.58 -28.50
N GLU A 6 10.87 -33.33 -27.37
CA GLU A 6 10.37 -32.02 -26.97
C GLU A 6 11.52 -31.02 -26.78
N ALA A 7 12.58 -31.44 -26.09
CA ALA A 7 13.78 -30.62 -25.90
C ALA A 7 14.48 -30.30 -27.24
N TYR A 8 14.49 -31.26 -28.17
CA TYR A 8 15.01 -31.06 -29.51
C TYR A 8 14.16 -30.06 -30.32
N VAL A 9 12.84 -30.16 -30.25
CA VAL A 9 11.91 -29.23 -30.92
C VAL A 9 12.04 -27.81 -30.35
N GLU A 10 12.20 -27.67 -29.03
CA GLU A 10 12.43 -26.38 -28.39
C GLU A 10 13.75 -25.75 -28.86
N ASP A 11 14.84 -26.53 -28.89
CA ASP A 11 16.12 -26.05 -29.42
C ASP A 11 16.02 -25.65 -30.90
N LEU A 12 15.25 -26.39 -31.72
CA LEU A 12 14.97 -26.03 -33.12
C LEU A 12 14.17 -24.74 -33.25
N LEU A 13 13.11 -24.57 -32.45
CA LEU A 13 12.28 -23.36 -32.47
C LEU A 13 13.13 -22.15 -32.08
N GLN A 14 13.90 -22.26 -31.01
CA GLN A 14 14.79 -21.18 -30.58
C GLN A 14 15.81 -20.80 -31.66
N ALA A 15 16.38 -21.81 -32.34
CA ALA A 15 17.35 -21.58 -33.41
C ALA A 15 16.72 -20.90 -34.65
N LEU A 16 15.57 -21.40 -35.12
CA LEU A 16 15.03 -21.04 -36.44
C LEU A 16 14.06 -19.87 -36.44
N THR A 17 13.32 -19.64 -35.35
CA THR A 17 12.31 -18.55 -35.29
C THR A 17 12.74 -17.38 -34.44
N LYS A 18 13.97 -17.40 -33.88
CA LYS A 18 14.49 -16.41 -32.92
C LYS A 18 13.41 -16.02 -31.91
N THR A 19 12.71 -17.02 -31.40
CA THR A 19 11.67 -16.79 -30.40
C THR A 19 12.39 -16.57 -29.09
N ASP A 20 12.89 -15.35 -28.89
CA ASP A 20 13.27 -14.89 -27.57
C ASP A 20 11.95 -14.70 -26.79
N MET A 21 11.32 -15.82 -26.39
CA MET A 21 10.29 -15.86 -25.34
C MET A 21 10.87 -15.43 -23.98
N GLY A 22 12.09 -14.89 -23.94
CA GLY A 22 12.70 -14.23 -22.80
C GLY A 22 12.15 -12.83 -22.59
N GLN A 23 10.83 -12.69 -22.41
CA GLN A 23 10.33 -11.60 -21.59
C GLN A 23 10.98 -11.76 -20.19
N GLY A 24 11.99 -10.95 -19.91
CA GLY A 24 12.50 -10.74 -18.55
C GLY A 24 13.46 -11.77 -17.98
N LYS A 25 14.39 -12.35 -18.76
CA LYS A 25 15.46 -13.19 -18.17
C LYS A 25 16.58 -12.34 -17.57
N ARG A 26 16.79 -12.56 -16.26
CA ARG A 26 17.77 -11.92 -15.39
C ARG A 26 19.18 -12.05 -15.96
N ARG A 27 19.95 -10.97 -15.79
CA ARG A 27 21.37 -10.82 -16.17
C ARG A 27 22.19 -11.99 -15.59
N GLY A 28 22.57 -12.98 -16.41
CA GLY A 28 23.52 -14.04 -16.01
C GLY A 28 23.30 -15.45 -16.57
N GLU A 29 22.21 -15.74 -17.29
CA GLU A 29 22.05 -17.07 -17.94
C GLU A 29 22.85 -17.12 -19.26
N ASP A 30 23.72 -18.13 -19.41
CA ASP A 30 24.50 -18.37 -20.62
C ASP A 30 23.56 -18.41 -21.83
N LYS A 31 23.60 -17.37 -22.66
CA LYS A 31 22.80 -17.30 -23.89
C LYS A 31 23.21 -18.48 -24.77
N LYS A 32 22.30 -19.45 -24.94
CA LYS A 32 22.44 -20.52 -25.92
C LYS A 32 22.72 -19.87 -27.28
N ALA A 33 23.92 -20.10 -27.81
CA ALA A 33 24.32 -19.57 -29.11
C ALA A 33 24.08 -20.64 -30.18
N PHE A 34 23.67 -20.20 -31.37
CA PHE A 34 23.45 -21.06 -32.52
C PHE A 34 24.32 -20.59 -33.68
N SER A 35 24.95 -21.53 -34.39
CA SER A 35 25.71 -21.28 -35.62
C SER A 35 24.98 -21.88 -36.80
N PHE A 36 25.03 -21.19 -37.94
CA PHE A 36 24.40 -21.60 -39.19
C PHE A 36 25.45 -21.57 -40.29
N ASP A 37 25.63 -22.70 -40.95
CA ASP A 37 26.59 -22.85 -42.04
C ASP A 37 25.84 -23.28 -43.29
N ILE A 38 26.06 -22.55 -44.38
CA ILE A 38 25.54 -22.88 -45.71
C ILE A 38 26.72 -23.29 -46.59
N THR A 39 26.59 -24.40 -47.28
CA THR A 39 27.62 -24.86 -48.22
C THR A 39 27.83 -23.87 -49.36
N PRO A 40 29.04 -23.78 -49.95
CA PRO A 40 29.31 -22.85 -51.06
C PRO A 40 28.43 -23.05 -52.30
N ASP A 41 27.86 -24.24 -52.47
CA ASP A 41 26.90 -24.57 -53.52
C ASP A 41 25.44 -24.17 -53.17
N HIS A 42 25.23 -23.56 -52.00
CA HIS A 42 23.95 -23.11 -51.44
C HIS A 42 22.86 -24.20 -51.32
N ARG A 43 23.25 -25.47 -51.33
CA ARG A 43 22.31 -26.61 -51.27
C ARG A 43 22.12 -27.19 -49.88
N TYR A 44 23.05 -27.03 -48.96
CA TYR A 44 22.92 -27.60 -47.62
C TYR A 44 23.06 -26.50 -46.58
N LEU A 45 22.01 -26.34 -45.77
CA LEU A 45 22.03 -25.54 -44.55
C LEU A 45 22.20 -26.48 -43.38
N SER A 46 23.25 -26.29 -42.59
CA SER A 46 23.47 -26.99 -41.33
C SER A 46 23.41 -26.00 -40.16
N PHE A 47 22.84 -26.43 -39.04
CA PHE A 47 22.67 -25.58 -37.87
C PHE A 47 23.13 -26.33 -36.62
N GLN A 48 23.86 -25.61 -35.78
CA GLN A 48 24.62 -26.17 -34.66
C GLN A 48 24.31 -25.36 -33.40
N LYS A 49 24.20 -26.06 -32.27
CA LYS A 49 24.01 -25.47 -30.94
C LYS A 49 25.37 -25.39 -30.25
N ILE A 50 25.76 -24.20 -29.79
CA ILE A 50 26.98 -23.96 -29.03
C ILE A 50 26.59 -23.82 -27.56
N SER A 51 27.11 -24.72 -26.73
CA SER A 51 26.89 -24.72 -25.28
C SER A 51 28.20 -25.07 -24.58
N ASN A 52 28.61 -24.28 -23.59
CA ASN A 52 29.84 -24.52 -22.81
C ASN A 52 31.09 -24.72 -23.67
N ASN A 53 31.26 -23.93 -24.73
CA ASN A 53 32.34 -24.05 -25.73
C ASN A 53 32.36 -25.39 -26.49
N ILE A 54 31.29 -26.17 -26.44
CA ILE A 54 31.09 -27.40 -27.21
C ILE A 54 30.03 -27.13 -28.26
N THR A 55 30.34 -27.50 -29.50
CA THR A 55 29.42 -27.40 -30.62
C THR A 55 28.74 -28.73 -30.86
N MET A 56 27.40 -28.74 -30.81
CA MET A 56 26.55 -29.90 -31.05
C MET A 56 25.79 -29.70 -32.36
N HIS A 57 25.91 -30.64 -33.28
CA HIS A 57 25.13 -30.63 -34.52
C HIS A 57 23.65 -30.85 -34.20
N LEU A 58 22.80 -29.88 -34.51
CA LEU A 58 21.37 -29.95 -34.25
C LEU A 58 20.63 -30.52 -35.46
N GLY A 59 21.04 -30.14 -36.68
CA GLY A 59 20.54 -30.76 -37.89
C GLY A 59 21.02 -30.08 -39.17
N SER A 60 20.56 -30.61 -40.29
CA SER A 60 20.81 -30.06 -41.62
C SER A 60 19.61 -30.27 -42.52
N VAL A 61 19.45 -29.38 -43.50
CA VAL A 61 18.40 -29.45 -44.52
C VAL A 61 19.00 -29.21 -45.90
N GLU A 62 18.55 -29.98 -46.88
CA GLU A 62 18.85 -29.74 -48.29
C GLU A 62 17.87 -28.70 -48.83
N LEU A 63 18.40 -27.61 -49.36
CA LEU A 63 17.68 -26.49 -49.94
C LEU A 63 17.58 -26.69 -51.45
N GLN A 64 16.37 -26.55 -51.97
CA GLN A 64 16.12 -26.51 -53.41
C GLN A 64 16.18 -25.07 -53.90
N GLN A 65 16.64 -24.86 -55.14
CA GLN A 65 16.62 -23.54 -55.75
C GLN A 65 15.17 -23.05 -55.88
N ALA A 66 14.94 -21.80 -55.49
CA ALA A 66 13.64 -21.19 -55.66
C ALA A 66 13.32 -21.05 -57.17
N PRO A 67 12.12 -21.44 -57.61
CA PRO A 67 11.73 -21.34 -59.02
C PRO A 67 11.65 -19.88 -59.50
N ASP A 68 11.26 -18.97 -58.61
CA ASP A 68 11.30 -17.52 -58.83
C ASP A 68 11.80 -16.79 -57.57
N PRO A 69 13.11 -16.52 -57.47
CA PRO A 69 13.69 -15.82 -56.31
C PRO A 69 13.21 -14.37 -56.17
N VAL A 70 12.83 -13.72 -57.29
CA VAL A 70 12.41 -12.32 -57.29
C VAL A 70 11.01 -12.20 -56.68
N GLU A 71 10.08 -13.05 -57.12
CA GLU A 71 8.74 -13.09 -56.54
C GLU A 71 8.75 -13.56 -55.08
N LEU A 72 9.61 -14.52 -54.73
CA LEU A 72 9.79 -14.93 -53.33
C LEU A 72 10.27 -13.76 -52.45
N THR A 73 11.28 -13.01 -52.91
CA THR A 73 11.81 -11.86 -52.18
C THR A 73 10.76 -10.75 -52.07
N ARG A 74 10.01 -10.48 -53.15
CA ARG A 74 8.88 -9.54 -53.13
C ARG A 74 7.82 -9.95 -52.12
N GLY A 75 7.44 -11.22 -52.08
CA GLY A 75 6.48 -11.77 -51.13
C GLY A 75 6.94 -11.60 -49.67
N MET A 76 8.21 -11.91 -49.37
CA MET A 76 8.79 -11.72 -48.03
C MET A 76 8.79 -10.25 -47.59
N ILE A 77 9.16 -9.33 -48.49
CA ILE A 77 9.14 -7.89 -48.21
C ILE A 77 7.70 -7.41 -48.00
N ALA A 78 6.77 -7.81 -48.88
CA ALA A 78 5.36 -7.43 -48.78
C ALA A 78 4.73 -7.91 -47.46
N GLN A 79 4.98 -9.16 -47.06
CA GLN A 79 4.53 -9.69 -45.77
C GLN A 79 5.11 -8.91 -44.59
N SER A 80 6.40 -8.55 -44.67
CA SER A 80 7.07 -7.79 -43.60
C SER A 80 6.49 -6.37 -43.48
N LEU A 81 6.22 -5.70 -44.61
CA LEU A 81 5.59 -4.39 -44.64
C LEU A 81 4.15 -4.45 -44.10
N GLN A 82 3.36 -5.45 -44.52
CA GLN A 82 2.00 -5.65 -44.01
C GLN A 82 2.01 -5.86 -42.49
N ARG A 83 2.91 -6.71 -41.99
CA ARG A 83 3.05 -6.91 -40.55
C ARG A 83 3.43 -5.63 -39.82
N SER A 84 4.29 -4.80 -40.41
CA SER A 84 4.66 -3.50 -39.85
C SER A 84 3.46 -2.56 -39.77
N THR A 85 2.65 -2.48 -40.83
CA THR A 85 1.46 -1.62 -40.86
C THR A 85 0.40 -2.10 -39.86
N ASP A 86 0.23 -3.41 -39.71
CA ASP A 86 -0.72 -3.99 -38.74
C ASP A 86 -0.29 -3.67 -37.30
N LEU A 87 1.01 -3.83 -37.00
CA LEU A 87 1.58 -3.50 -35.69
C LEU A 87 1.50 -1.99 -35.39
N GLU A 88 1.70 -1.13 -36.39
CA GLU A 88 1.56 0.32 -36.23
C GLU A 88 0.11 0.72 -35.93
N ALA A 89 -0.86 0.10 -36.61
CA ALA A 89 -2.27 0.31 -36.34
C ALA A 89 -2.65 -0.15 -34.92
N GLU A 90 -2.19 -1.34 -34.50
CA GLU A 90 -2.41 -1.84 -33.13
C GLU A 90 -1.78 -0.92 -32.08
N ASN A 91 -0.55 -0.46 -32.31
CA ASN A 91 0.14 0.46 -31.40
C ASN A 91 -0.60 1.80 -31.30
N SER A 92 -1.12 2.33 -32.41
CA SER A 92 -1.95 3.55 -32.40
C SER A 92 -3.20 3.39 -31.51
N VAL A 93 -3.91 2.26 -31.65
CA VAL A 93 -5.08 1.94 -30.81
C VAL A 93 -4.69 1.82 -29.34
N LEU A 94 -3.62 1.07 -29.02
CA LEU A 94 -3.14 0.89 -27.66
C LEU A 94 -2.68 2.21 -27.03
N SER A 95 -2.03 3.08 -27.81
CA SER A 95 -1.59 4.40 -27.36
C SER A 95 -2.76 5.32 -27.03
N ALA A 96 -3.79 5.34 -27.89
CA ALA A 96 -5.02 6.08 -27.65
C ALA A 96 -5.74 5.60 -26.39
N GLU A 97 -5.83 4.29 -26.19
CA GLU A 97 -6.42 3.70 -25.00
C GLU A 97 -5.59 3.99 -23.74
N ASN A 98 -4.26 3.96 -23.83
CA ASN A 98 -3.38 4.31 -22.71
C ASN A 98 -3.58 5.78 -22.30
N HIS A 99 -3.69 6.69 -23.26
CA HIS A 99 -3.99 8.09 -22.99
C HIS A 99 -5.36 8.26 -22.32
N ARG A 100 -6.38 7.55 -22.82
CA ARG A 100 -7.73 7.54 -22.23
C ARG A 100 -7.71 7.07 -20.78
N LEU A 101 -7.05 5.93 -20.51
CA LEU A 101 -6.93 5.36 -19.17
C LEU A 101 -6.18 6.28 -18.21
N ARG A 102 -5.10 6.94 -18.65
CA ARG A 102 -4.39 7.94 -17.83
C ARG A 102 -5.28 9.12 -17.49
N GLY A 103 -6.07 9.62 -18.45
CA GLY A 103 -7.03 10.69 -18.23
C GLY A 103 -8.13 10.31 -17.23
N ASP A 104 -8.67 9.10 -17.37
CA ASP A 104 -9.66 8.55 -16.43
C ASP A 104 -9.08 8.40 -15.02
N HIS A 105 -7.87 7.85 -14.91
CA HIS A 105 -7.20 7.70 -13.62
C HIS A 105 -7.00 9.05 -12.91
N LEU A 106 -6.49 10.06 -13.63
CA LEU A 106 -6.30 11.39 -13.07
C LEU A 106 -7.63 12.00 -12.59
N ARG A 107 -8.71 11.82 -13.37
CA ARG A 107 -10.04 12.30 -12.99
C ARG A 107 -10.53 11.62 -11.71
N ILE A 108 -10.41 10.30 -11.62
CA ILE A 108 -10.84 9.51 -10.46
C ILE A 108 -10.05 9.90 -9.21
N VAL A 109 -8.73 10.05 -9.33
CA VAL A 109 -7.87 10.48 -8.21
C VAL A 109 -8.30 11.85 -7.70
N LYS A 110 -8.52 12.81 -8.59
CA LYS A 110 -8.98 14.15 -8.21
C LYS A 110 -10.36 14.13 -7.53
N GLU A 111 -11.28 13.32 -8.04
CA GLU A 111 -12.60 13.16 -7.42
C GLU A 111 -12.50 12.54 -6.04
N LEU A 112 -11.64 11.52 -5.88
CA LEU A 112 -11.39 10.87 -4.60
C LEU A 112 -10.79 11.84 -3.58
N GLU A 113 -9.80 12.65 -3.98
CA GLU A 113 -9.22 13.69 -3.13
C GLU A 113 -10.29 14.66 -2.61
N GLN A 114 -11.20 15.11 -3.49
CA GLN A 114 -12.29 15.99 -3.09
C GLN A 114 -13.25 15.30 -2.11
N GLN A 115 -13.61 14.04 -2.38
CA GLN A 115 -14.49 13.27 -1.49
C GLN A 115 -13.87 13.05 -0.10
N VAL A 116 -12.55 12.83 -0.04
CA VAL A 116 -11.83 12.72 1.25
C VAL A 116 -11.89 14.04 2.02
N GLN A 117 -11.62 15.17 1.36
CA GLN A 117 -11.72 16.48 2.00
C GLN A 117 -13.14 16.78 2.50
N ASP A 118 -14.16 16.45 1.71
CA ASP A 118 -15.56 16.64 2.09
C ASP A 118 -15.94 15.75 3.29
N LYS A 119 -15.44 14.50 3.31
CA LYS A 119 -15.60 13.58 4.45
C LYS A 119 -14.98 14.15 5.71
N GLU A 120 -13.72 14.57 5.66
CA GLU A 120 -12.99 15.10 6.82
C GLU A 120 -13.67 16.36 7.38
N LYS A 121 -14.15 17.25 6.51
CA LYS A 121 -14.90 18.43 6.90
C LYS A 121 -16.18 18.04 7.65
N LEU A 122 -16.94 17.08 7.12
CA LEU A 122 -18.16 16.59 7.76
C LEU A 122 -17.87 15.93 9.11
N GLU A 123 -16.83 15.10 9.20
CA GLU A 123 -16.40 14.47 10.45
C GLU A 123 -16.07 15.53 11.51
N MET A 124 -15.32 16.57 11.15
CA MET A 124 -14.99 17.67 12.05
C MET A 124 -16.26 18.40 12.55
N GLU A 125 -17.24 18.65 11.69
CA GLU A 125 -18.51 19.25 12.10
C GLU A 125 -19.30 18.35 13.06
N LEU A 126 -19.36 17.05 12.78
CA LEU A 126 -20.03 16.08 13.64
C LEU A 126 -19.34 15.98 15.00
N TYR A 127 -18.01 15.90 15.04
CA TYR A 127 -17.24 15.90 16.29
C TYR A 127 -17.47 17.18 17.09
N ARG A 128 -17.45 18.35 16.44
CA ARG A 128 -17.74 19.63 17.10
C ARG A 128 -19.11 19.64 17.75
N ARG A 129 -20.13 19.15 17.03
CA ARG A 129 -21.50 19.09 17.55
C ARG A 129 -21.65 18.08 18.69
N PHE A 130 -20.99 16.93 18.59
CA PHE A 130 -20.95 15.94 19.66
C PHE A 130 -20.32 16.50 20.95
N VAL A 131 -19.18 17.18 20.85
CA VAL A 131 -18.51 17.82 22.00
C VAL A 131 -19.41 18.87 22.64
N MET A 132 -20.13 19.67 21.85
CA MET A 132 -21.09 20.65 22.37
C MET A 132 -22.18 20.00 23.21
N VAL A 133 -22.80 18.93 22.71
CA VAL A 133 -23.82 18.17 23.45
C VAL A 133 -23.24 17.56 24.73
N MET A 134 -22.03 16.97 24.65
CA MET A 134 -21.36 16.41 25.82
C MET A 134 -21.08 17.46 26.89
N ASN A 135 -20.64 18.66 26.49
CA ASN A 135 -20.36 19.76 27.41
C ASN A 135 -21.64 20.28 28.08
N GLU A 136 -22.74 20.39 27.33
CA GLU A 136 -24.04 20.78 27.87
C GLU A 136 -24.53 19.74 28.90
N LYS A 137 -24.41 18.44 28.58
CA LYS A 137 -24.76 17.36 29.52
C LYS A 137 -23.88 17.39 30.76
N LYS A 138 -22.55 17.57 30.63
CA LYS A 138 -21.62 17.73 31.76
C LYS A 138 -21.95 18.95 32.62
N ALA A 139 -22.33 20.08 32.02
CA ALA A 139 -22.76 21.26 32.75
C ALA A 139 -24.04 20.98 33.55
N LYS A 140 -25.04 20.33 32.94
CA LYS A 140 -26.29 20.00 33.62
C LYS A 140 -26.09 19.05 34.80
N ILE A 141 -25.25 18.01 34.64
CA ILE A 141 -24.90 17.09 35.72
C ILE A 141 -24.24 17.84 36.89
N ARG A 142 -23.27 18.72 36.60
CA ARG A 142 -22.61 19.53 37.64
C ARG A 142 -23.62 20.40 38.40
N SER A 143 -24.49 21.13 37.70
CA SER A 143 -25.52 21.95 38.34
C SER A 143 -26.48 21.13 39.21
N LEU A 144 -26.86 19.93 38.77
CA LEU A 144 -27.72 19.05 39.57
C LEU A 144 -27.00 18.50 40.80
N GLN A 145 -25.74 18.09 40.66
CA GLN A 145 -24.92 17.66 41.79
C GLN A 145 -24.73 18.78 42.82
N ASP A 146 -24.48 20.01 42.36
CA ASP A 146 -24.33 21.16 43.26
C ASP A 146 -25.65 21.49 43.98
N ALA A 147 -26.80 21.40 43.29
CA ALA A 147 -28.12 21.58 43.92
C ALA A 147 -28.41 20.49 44.97
N VAL A 148 -28.08 19.22 44.68
CA VAL A 148 -28.22 18.12 45.65
C VAL A 148 -27.34 18.37 46.87
N ARG A 149 -26.08 18.77 46.69
CA ARG A 149 -25.16 19.08 47.79
C ARG A 149 -25.69 20.20 48.69
N GLN A 150 -26.22 21.27 48.10
CA GLN A 150 -26.80 22.39 48.86
C GLN A 150 -28.00 21.96 49.70
N LEU A 151 -28.89 21.11 49.16
CA LEU A 151 -30.02 20.56 49.92
C LEU A 151 -29.54 19.71 51.10
N SER A 152 -28.57 18.82 50.88
CA SER A 152 -27.99 18.01 51.96
C SER A 152 -27.24 18.82 53.03
N CYS A 153 -26.60 19.94 52.67
CA CYS A 153 -26.01 20.86 53.66
C CYS A 153 -27.06 21.66 54.44
N SER A 154 -28.22 21.96 53.83
CA SER A 154 -29.29 22.70 54.49
C SER A 154 -30.11 21.85 55.46
N ASP A 155 -30.20 20.53 55.22
CA ASP A 155 -30.85 19.60 56.13
C ASP A 155 -30.01 19.32 57.41
N GLU A 156 -28.68 19.48 57.36
CA GLU A 156 -27.81 19.35 58.54
C GLU A 156 -27.78 20.62 59.42
N ASP A 157 -28.11 21.80 58.86
CA ASP A 157 -28.17 23.07 59.61
C ASP A 157 -29.54 23.28 60.31
N GLY A 158 -30.56 22.50 59.96
CA GLY A 158 -31.90 22.54 60.57
C GLY A 158 -32.04 21.83 61.92
N GLY A 159 -30.98 21.18 62.41
CA GLY A 159 -31.02 20.35 63.63
C GLY A 159 -30.63 21.05 64.94
N ARG A 160 -30.35 22.37 64.95
CA ARG A 160 -29.68 23.03 66.09
C ARG A 160 -30.50 24.02 66.92
N GLU A 161 -31.84 24.05 66.81
CA GLU A 161 -32.67 25.07 67.49
C GLU A 161 -33.62 24.61 68.62
N GLU A 162 -33.65 23.33 69.02
CA GLU A 162 -34.48 22.91 70.17
C GLU A 162 -33.70 22.19 71.27
N GLU A 163 -32.97 22.94 72.12
CA GLU A 163 -32.98 22.67 73.57
C GLU A 163 -32.38 23.83 74.40
N ARG A 164 -33.23 24.78 74.79
CA ARG A 164 -32.99 25.59 76.00
C ARG A 164 -33.73 24.91 77.16
N GLN A 165 -33.00 24.36 78.14
CA GLN A 165 -33.16 24.64 79.58
C GLN A 165 -32.38 23.68 80.50
N ARG A 166 -31.22 24.13 81.02
CA ARG A 166 -30.87 24.31 82.47
C ARG A 166 -29.36 24.13 82.75
N PRO A 167 -28.83 24.75 83.83
CA PRO A 167 -27.44 25.21 83.88
C PRO A 167 -26.53 24.28 84.70
N LYS A 168 -25.23 24.26 84.35
CA LYS A 168 -24.05 24.30 85.25
C LYS A 168 -22.74 24.20 84.46
N GLU A 169 -21.80 25.11 84.73
CA GLU A 169 -20.37 25.10 84.34
C GLU A 169 -19.54 24.15 85.24
N PRO A 170 -18.24 23.85 84.95
CA PRO A 170 -17.47 23.94 83.69
C PRO A 170 -16.62 22.68 83.34
N ALA A 171 -16.01 22.75 82.15
CA ALA A 171 -14.69 22.24 81.75
C ALA A 171 -14.55 20.88 81.01
N GLN A 172 -14.11 21.04 79.75
CA GLN A 172 -13.10 20.29 78.98
C GLN A 172 -13.44 18.94 78.30
N ASP A 173 -13.44 19.06 76.96
CA ASP A 173 -12.69 18.26 75.99
C ASP A 173 -13.22 16.91 75.47
N GLU A 174 -13.56 17.00 74.18
CA GLU A 174 -13.16 16.15 73.04
C GLU A 174 -14.10 15.03 72.58
N ASP A 175 -14.50 15.23 71.32
CA ASP A 175 -15.26 14.43 70.37
C ASP A 175 -14.74 12.98 70.21
N ASP A 176 -15.68 12.05 69.97
CA ASP A 176 -15.83 11.38 68.67
C ASP A 176 -16.59 10.06 68.85
N CYS A 177 -17.82 10.02 68.36
CA CYS A 177 -18.59 8.80 68.24
C CYS A 177 -19.23 8.77 66.85
N TRP A 178 -18.74 7.87 65.99
CA TRP A 178 -19.44 6.65 65.60
C TRP A 178 -18.81 6.09 64.32
N ASN A 179 -18.22 4.91 64.47
CA ASN A 179 -18.01 3.99 63.37
C ASN A 179 -19.09 2.89 63.46
N ARG A 180 -19.45 2.32 62.29
CA ARG A 180 -19.91 0.94 62.09
C ARG A 180 -21.43 0.69 62.15
N ARG A 181 -22.08 0.71 60.97
CA ARG A 181 -22.30 -0.52 60.18
C ARG A 181 -22.95 -0.23 58.81
N GLU A 182 -22.19 -0.53 57.77
CA GLU A 182 -22.59 -0.61 56.36
C GLU A 182 -23.40 -1.88 56.07
N GLN A 183 -24.40 -1.77 55.17
CA GLN A 183 -24.92 -2.77 54.21
C GLN A 183 -26.23 -2.16 53.67
N THR A 184 -26.44 -1.84 52.39
CA THR A 184 -25.84 -2.21 51.10
C THR A 184 -26.36 -1.21 50.06
N VAL A 185 -25.55 -0.25 49.63
CA VAL A 185 -25.74 0.36 48.31
C VAL A 185 -24.39 0.92 47.90
N GLN A 186 -23.76 0.23 46.96
CA GLN A 186 -22.48 0.60 46.39
C GLN A 186 -22.54 2.06 45.93
N SER A 187 -21.69 2.89 46.51
CA SER A 187 -21.40 4.22 46.01
C SER A 187 -20.82 4.08 44.61
N LEU A 188 -21.63 4.36 43.59
CA LEU A 188 -21.14 4.53 42.23
C LEU A 188 -20.41 5.87 42.17
N HIS A 189 -19.15 5.86 42.60
CA HIS A 189 -18.23 6.96 42.36
C HIS A 189 -18.02 7.08 40.85
N PRO A 190 -18.06 8.28 40.25
CA PRO A 190 -17.59 8.43 38.89
C PRO A 190 -16.12 7.98 38.85
N SER A 191 -15.84 6.99 37.98
CA SER A 191 -14.50 6.48 37.77
C SER A 191 -13.58 7.66 37.43
N GLN A 192 -12.46 7.78 38.16
CA GLN A 192 -11.38 8.70 37.82
C GLN A 192 -10.48 8.16 36.69
N GLU A 193 -10.87 7.05 36.07
CA GLU A 193 -10.10 6.49 34.97
C GLU A 193 -10.18 7.44 33.75
N PRO A 194 -9.03 7.79 33.16
CA PRO A 194 -9.00 8.61 31.96
C PRO A 194 -9.80 7.92 30.85
N THR A 195 -10.73 8.64 30.25
CA THR A 195 -11.47 8.15 29.07
C THR A 195 -10.49 7.96 27.92
N ILE A 196 -10.12 6.72 27.62
CA ILE A 196 -9.20 6.39 26.53
C ILE A 196 -9.93 6.56 25.20
N LEU A 197 -9.46 7.52 24.38
CA LEU A 197 -9.86 7.64 22.98
C LEU A 197 -9.10 6.58 22.17
N ILE A 198 -9.78 5.49 21.84
CA ILE A 198 -9.21 4.43 20.99
C ILE A 198 -9.19 4.93 19.55
N THR A 199 -8.04 5.40 19.10
CA THR A 199 -7.70 5.57 17.67
C THR A 199 -7.28 4.21 17.08
N GLY A 200 -7.37 4.02 15.76
CA GLY A 200 -7.14 2.70 15.11
C GLY A 200 -5.82 2.01 15.48
N ARG A 201 -4.78 2.77 15.82
CA ARG A 201 -3.47 2.30 16.31
C ARG A 201 -3.54 1.59 17.69
N ASN A 202 -4.59 1.83 18.48
CA ASN A 202 -4.78 1.31 19.83
C ASN A 202 -5.61 0.00 19.88
N LEU A 203 -6.09 -0.51 18.74
CA LEU A 203 -6.93 -1.71 18.71
C LEU A 203 -6.12 -2.99 18.92
N VAL A 204 -4.88 -3.01 18.41
CA VAL A 204 -3.97 -4.17 18.52
C VAL A 204 -3.52 -4.40 19.97
N SER A 205 -3.26 -3.33 20.73
CA SER A 205 -2.89 -3.42 22.16
C SER A 205 -4.02 -3.92 23.07
N HIS A 206 -5.27 -3.92 22.57
CA HIS A 206 -6.45 -4.40 23.27
C HIS A 206 -6.97 -5.74 22.71
N GLY A 207 -6.18 -6.43 21.88
CA GLY A 207 -6.50 -7.77 21.39
C GLY A 207 -7.55 -7.81 20.28
N ILE A 208 -7.86 -6.69 19.65
CA ILE A 208 -8.78 -6.62 18.50
C ILE A 208 -7.94 -6.78 17.22
N PRO A 209 -8.16 -7.86 16.43
CA PRO A 209 -7.38 -8.11 15.23
C PRO A 209 -7.69 -7.06 14.15
N VAL A 210 -6.67 -6.32 13.72
CA VAL A 210 -6.73 -5.37 12.60
C VAL A 210 -6.15 -6.06 11.36
N HIS A 211 -6.84 -5.96 10.23
CA HIS A 211 -6.40 -6.58 8.97
C HIS A 211 -5.09 -5.90 8.48
N PRO A 212 -4.10 -6.65 7.95
CA PRO A 212 -2.75 -6.14 7.65
C PRO A 212 -2.69 -4.97 6.67
N SER A 213 -3.75 -4.74 5.89
CA SER A 213 -3.87 -3.62 4.95
C SER A 213 -4.08 -2.25 5.61
N PHE A 214 -4.12 -2.17 6.95
CA PHE A 214 -4.29 -0.94 7.72
C PHE A 214 -3.09 -0.62 8.63
N SER A 215 -1.97 -1.35 8.50
CA SER A 215 -0.73 -1.05 9.24
C SER A 215 0.08 -0.03 8.41
N ASP A 216 0.15 1.22 8.88
CA ASP A 216 0.94 2.32 8.30
C ASP A 216 2.47 2.13 8.41
N ASP A 217 2.96 0.92 8.72
CA ASP A 217 4.41 0.69 8.96
C ASP A 217 5.24 0.61 7.67
N GLN A 218 4.75 1.15 6.56
CA GLN A 218 5.40 1.06 5.25
C GLN A 218 5.69 2.40 4.59
N GLU A 219 5.92 3.48 5.35
CA GLU A 219 6.19 4.81 4.78
C GLU A 219 7.46 5.51 5.30
N ILE A 220 8.50 4.77 5.73
CA ILE A 220 9.78 5.41 6.16
C ILE A 220 11.04 4.84 5.46
N SER A 221 10.93 3.89 4.53
CA SER A 221 12.16 3.25 3.97
C SER A 221 12.52 3.58 2.52
N GLU A 222 11.68 4.28 1.77
CA GLU A 222 11.96 4.54 0.33
C GLU A 222 12.46 5.97 0.05
N GLU A 223 12.19 6.94 0.92
CA GLU A 223 12.52 8.35 0.63
C GLU A 223 14.00 8.70 0.88
N SER A 224 14.72 7.92 1.68
CA SER A 224 16.15 8.18 1.97
C SER A 224 17.11 7.70 0.88
N ARG A 225 16.65 6.96 -0.15
CA ARG A 225 17.53 6.46 -1.22
C ARG A 225 17.55 7.34 -2.47
N GLN A 226 16.61 8.26 -2.62
CA GLN A 226 16.52 9.11 -3.81
C GLN A 226 17.35 10.40 -3.69
N MET A 227 17.56 10.92 -2.48
CA MET A 227 18.29 12.17 -2.26
C MET A 227 19.82 12.05 -2.36
N ASP A 228 20.40 10.87 -2.15
CA ASP A 228 21.84 10.66 -2.32
C ASP A 228 22.27 10.54 -3.79
N SER A 229 21.33 10.33 -4.72
CA SER A 229 21.65 10.23 -6.16
C SER A 229 21.70 11.57 -6.91
N LEU A 230 21.17 12.64 -6.30
CA LEU A 230 21.04 13.97 -6.93
C LEU A 230 22.15 14.95 -6.55
N LEU A 231 23.05 14.57 -5.63
CA LEU A 231 24.19 15.41 -5.24
C LEU A 231 25.51 15.03 -5.94
N ASP A 232 25.54 13.93 -6.70
CA ASP A 232 26.77 13.43 -7.34
C ASP A 232 26.89 13.81 -8.83
N THR A 233 25.88 14.47 -9.41
CA THR A 233 25.89 14.89 -10.83
C THR A 233 26.16 16.38 -11.04
N SER A 234 26.37 17.16 -9.98
CA SER A 234 26.57 18.62 -10.07
C SER A 234 28.03 19.08 -9.97
N ASN A 235 29.00 18.15 -9.92
CA ASN A 235 30.43 18.47 -9.73
C ASN A 235 31.37 18.09 -10.89
N LEU A 236 30.86 17.90 -12.11
CA LEU A 236 31.70 17.55 -13.27
C LEU A 236 31.49 18.44 -14.49
N GLU A 237 31.34 19.75 -14.31
CA GLU A 237 31.39 20.70 -15.45
C GLU A 237 31.93 22.06 -15.01
N SER A 238 33.18 22.09 -14.51
CA SER A 238 33.92 23.34 -14.28
C SER A 238 35.44 23.09 -14.23
N SER A 239 36.02 22.47 -15.27
CA SER A 239 37.44 22.69 -15.58
C SER A 239 37.78 22.23 -17.00
N GLU A 240 37.52 23.06 -18.00
CA GLU A 240 38.26 22.99 -19.26
C GLU A 240 38.16 24.36 -19.96
N ASN A 241 38.94 25.30 -19.45
CA ASN A 241 39.25 26.53 -20.16
C ASN A 241 40.65 26.99 -19.75
N ARG A 242 41.68 26.36 -20.33
CA ARG A 242 42.96 27.01 -20.62
C ARG A 242 43.80 26.24 -21.63
#